data_AF-A0A2V9LW93-F1
#
_entry.id   AF-A0A2V9LW93-F1
#
_cell.length_a   1.000
_cell.length_b   1.000
_cell.length_c   1.000
_cell.angle_alpha   90.00
_cell.angle_beta   90.00
_cell.angle_gamma   90.00
#
_symmetry.space_group_name_H-M   'P 1'
#
loop_
_entity.id
_entity.type
_entity.pdbx_description
1 polymer ?
#
loop_
_entity_poly.entity_id
_entity_poly.type
_entity_poly.pdbx_seq_one_letter_code
_entity_poly.pdbx_strand_id
1 'polypeptide(L)'
;MSATSKSKSLADTNILSRAVLDSFRKLHPRSQIENPVMFVVGVGAVLTTIQWGRDVLDHSAGTGFGLQISLWLWFTVLFANFAEAMAEGRGKAQAETLRRARTETQARRLRKDGAFEILPGSSLRAGDVVVASAGEFIPGDGEVIEGVASVDQSAITGESAQPHP
;
A
#
# COMPACT_ATOMS: atom_id res chain seq x y z
N MET A 1 -19.05 -22.11 -26.34
CA MET A 1 -18.66 -20.70 -26.16
C MET A 1 -17.62 -20.67 -25.05
N SER A 2 -16.34 -20.58 -25.38
CA SER A 2 -15.23 -20.64 -24.42
C SER A 2 -14.91 -19.22 -23.96
N ALA A 3 -15.07 -18.93 -22.67
CA ALA A 3 -14.70 -17.66 -22.08
C ALA A 3 -13.20 -17.65 -21.81
N THR A 4 -12.44 -17.06 -22.73
CA THR A 4 -10.99 -16.88 -22.58
C THR A 4 -10.73 -15.90 -21.44
N SER A 5 -10.17 -16.41 -20.34
CA SER A 5 -9.75 -15.62 -19.19
C SER A 5 -8.69 -14.59 -19.61
N LYS A 6 -9.04 -13.31 -19.52
CA LYS A 6 -8.15 -12.17 -19.78
C LYS A 6 -7.15 -12.10 -18.62
N SER A 7 -5.91 -12.51 -18.87
CA SER A 7 -4.85 -12.42 -17.87
C SER A 7 -4.70 -10.98 -17.39
N LYS A 8 -4.86 -10.75 -16.07
CA LYS A 8 -4.52 -9.49 -15.42
C LYS A 8 -3.00 -9.33 -15.51
N SER A 9 -2.56 -8.68 -16.59
CA SER A 9 -1.17 -8.36 -16.84
C SER A 9 -0.64 -7.53 -15.68
N LEU A 10 0.57 -7.85 -15.22
CA LEU A 10 1.35 -7.20 -14.16
C LEU A 10 1.67 -5.71 -14.42
N ALA A 11 1.11 -5.16 -15.50
CA ALA A 11 1.17 -3.78 -15.93
C ALA A 11 -0.26 -3.22 -16.03
N ASP A 12 -0.96 -3.12 -14.89
CA ASP A 12 -2.16 -2.28 -14.83
C ASP A 12 -1.71 -0.84 -15.07
N THR A 13 -1.98 -0.32 -16.27
CA THR A 13 -1.61 1.03 -16.71
C THR A 13 -2.04 2.12 -15.72
N ASN A 14 -3.09 1.85 -14.94
CA ASN A 14 -3.60 2.72 -13.88
C ASN A 14 -2.70 2.74 -12.63
N ILE A 15 -2.06 1.62 -12.29
CA ILE A 15 -1.06 1.56 -11.21
C ILE A 15 0.21 2.29 -11.64
N LEU A 16 0.66 2.06 -12.88
CA LEU A 16 1.86 2.70 -13.42
C LEU A 16 1.68 4.22 -13.51
N SER A 17 0.54 4.71 -14.01
CA SER A 17 0.27 6.15 -14.13
C SER A 17 0.16 6.85 -12.76
N ARG A 18 -0.43 6.19 -11.77
CA ARG A 18 -0.45 6.68 -10.38
C ARG A 18 0.95 6.72 -9.78
N ALA A 19 1.75 5.67 -9.94
CA ALA A 19 3.12 5.63 -9.44
C ALA A 19 3.99 6.72 -10.07
N VAL A 20 3.84 6.97 -11.38
CA VAL A 20 4.54 8.07 -12.07
C VAL A 20 4.11 9.42 -11.48
N LEU A 21 2.81 9.68 -11.33
CA LEU A 21 2.31 10.94 -10.77
C LEU A 21 2.79 11.16 -9.33
N ASP A 22 2.79 10.11 -8.51
CA ASP A 22 3.26 10.18 -7.13
C ASP A 22 4.78 10.38 -7.05
N SER A 23 5.55 9.85 -7.99
CA SER A 23 7.00 10.10 -8.12
C SER A 23 7.31 11.58 -8.36
N PHE A 24 6.50 12.23 -9.20
CA PHE A 24 6.60 13.66 -9.45
C PHE A 24 6.13 14.49 -8.25
N ARG A 25 5.10 14.07 -7.51
CA ARG A 25 4.69 14.75 -6.27
C ARG A 25 5.73 14.64 -5.15
N LYS A 26 6.44 13.52 -5.06
CA LYS A 26 7.53 13.32 -4.07
C LYS A 26 8.78 14.14 -4.33
N LEU A 27 8.87 14.86 -5.46
CA LEU A 27 9.91 15.87 -5.70
C LEU A 27 9.74 17.12 -4.83
N HIS A 28 8.61 17.30 -4.12
CA HIS A 28 8.46 18.43 -3.23
C HIS A 28 9.54 18.41 -2.12
N PRO A 29 10.19 19.55 -1.82
CA PRO A 29 11.31 19.62 -0.88
C PRO A 29 10.95 19.15 0.53
N ARG A 30 9.68 19.15 0.90
CA ARG A 30 9.19 18.63 2.20
C ARG A 30 9.27 17.11 2.31
N SER A 31 9.02 16.34 1.24
CA SER A 31 9.15 14.88 1.27
C SER A 31 10.60 14.41 1.15
N GLN A 32 11.46 15.20 0.50
CA GLN A 32 12.88 14.85 0.39
C GLN A 32 13.64 14.99 1.72
N ILE A 33 13.20 15.81 2.66
CA ILE A 33 13.86 15.99 3.96
C ILE A 33 13.82 14.72 4.81
N GLU A 34 12.81 13.87 4.63
CA GLU A 34 12.73 12.57 5.31
C GLU A 34 13.73 11.54 4.73
N ASN A 35 14.22 11.78 3.50
CA ASN A 35 15.15 10.90 2.80
C ASN A 35 16.46 11.66 2.44
N PRO A 36 17.43 11.75 3.39
CA PRO A 36 18.58 12.65 3.29
C PRO A 36 19.47 12.38 2.07
N VAL A 37 19.57 11.12 1.63
CA VAL A 37 20.34 10.75 0.43
C VAL A 37 19.71 11.38 -0.81
N MET A 38 18.39 11.27 -0.97
CA MET A 38 17.65 11.81 -2.11
C MET A 38 17.70 13.34 -2.18
N PHE A 39 17.64 14.00 -1.02
CA PHE A 39 17.77 15.44 -0.91
C PHE A 39 19.13 15.94 -1.43
N VAL A 40 20.23 15.31 -1.00
CA VAL A 40 21.59 15.71 -1.43
C VAL A 40 21.75 15.57 -2.94
N VAL A 41 21.26 14.47 -3.53
CA VAL A 41 21.31 14.27 -4.99
C VAL A 41 20.43 15.30 -5.72
N GLY A 42 19.26 15.62 -5.18
CA GLY A 42 18.37 16.65 -5.72
C GLY A 42 19.01 18.05 -5.72
N VAL A 43 19.67 18.44 -4.63
CA VAL A 43 20.42 19.69 -4.55
C VAL A 43 21.57 19.69 -5.57
N GLY A 44 22.31 18.59 -5.69
CA GLY A 44 23.36 18.43 -6.71
C GLY A 44 22.82 18.57 -8.14
N ALA A 45 21.67 17.96 -8.44
CA ALA A 45 20.99 18.09 -9.73
C ALA A 45 20.65 19.56 -10.03
N VAL A 46 20.07 20.28 -9.06
CA VAL A 46 19.75 21.71 -9.21
C VAL A 46 21.01 22.55 -9.44
N LEU A 47 22.06 22.34 -8.65
CA LEU A 47 23.32 23.07 -8.78
C LEU A 47 23.98 22.85 -10.15
N THR A 48 24.03 21.60 -10.62
CA THR A 48 24.58 21.27 -11.95
C THR A 48 23.72 21.83 -13.09
N THR A 49 22.40 21.85 -12.96
CA THR A 49 21.52 22.52 -13.93
C THR A 49 21.77 24.04 -13.97
N ILE A 50 21.96 24.68 -12.82
CA ILE A 50 22.27 26.12 -12.74
C ILE A 50 23.63 26.42 -13.37
N GLN A 51 24.65 25.61 -13.07
CA GLN A 51 25.99 25.76 -13.63
C GLN A 51 25.96 25.60 -15.15
N TRP A 52 25.27 24.57 -15.64
CA TRP A 52 25.08 24.36 -17.08
C TRP A 52 24.39 25.57 -17.75
N GLY A 53 23.36 26.13 -17.11
CA GLY A 53 22.68 27.32 -17.63
C GLY A 53 23.61 28.53 -17.79
N ARG A 54 24.55 28.73 -16.84
CA ARG A 54 25.60 29.75 -16.95
C ARG A 54 26.59 29.44 -18.06
N ASP A 55 27.06 28.20 -18.14
CA ASP A 55 28.01 27.76 -19.16
C ASP A 55 27.48 27.94 -20.58
N VAL A 56 26.16 27.78 -20.77
CA VAL A 56 25.47 28.05 -22.04
C VAL A 56 25.46 29.54 -22.38
N LEU A 57 25.24 30.42 -21.40
CA LEU A 57 25.25 31.87 -21.60
C LEU A 57 26.66 32.40 -21.95
N ASP A 58 27.67 31.90 -21.25
CA ASP A 58 29.07 32.31 -21.41
C ASP A 58 29.76 31.65 -22.62
N HIS A 59 29.02 30.85 -23.41
CA HIS A 59 29.53 30.09 -24.57
C HIS A 59 30.78 29.26 -24.22
N SER A 60 30.82 28.69 -23.01
CA SER A 60 31.99 27.98 -22.52
C SER A 60 32.13 26.61 -23.20
N ALA A 61 33.37 26.17 -23.39
CA ALA A 61 33.65 24.84 -23.93
C ALA A 61 33.31 23.79 -22.85
N GLY A 62 32.27 22.96 -23.08
CA GLY A 62 31.88 21.88 -22.17
C GLY A 62 30.39 21.78 -21.83
N THR A 63 29.53 22.63 -22.40
CA THR A 63 28.07 22.61 -22.16
C THR A 63 27.41 21.24 -22.37
N GLY A 64 27.89 20.44 -23.33
CA GLY A 64 27.37 19.09 -23.55
C GLY A 64 27.59 18.13 -22.37
N PHE A 65 28.76 18.22 -21.72
CA PHE A 65 29.09 17.38 -20.57
C PHE A 65 28.26 17.77 -19.33
N GLY A 66 28.09 19.08 -19.08
CA GLY A 66 27.24 19.59 -18.00
C GLY A 66 25.78 19.17 -18.16
N LEU A 67 25.24 19.23 -19.38
CA LEU A 67 23.89 18.76 -19.69
C LEU A 67 23.75 17.26 -19.40
N GLN A 68 24.71 16.45 -19.84
CA GLN A 68 24.69 15.00 -19.64
C GLN A 68 24.66 14.63 -18.15
N ILE A 69 25.52 15.26 -17.33
CA ILE A 69 25.52 15.02 -15.87
C ILE A 69 24.19 15.43 -15.26
N SER A 70 23.69 16.63 -15.58
CA SER A 70 22.42 17.14 -15.06
C SER A 70 21.26 16.20 -15.40
N LEU A 71 21.18 15.71 -16.65
CA LEU A 71 20.16 14.75 -17.07
C LEU A 71 20.24 13.43 -16.29
N TRP A 72 21.45 12.90 -16.08
CA TRP A 72 21.63 11.67 -15.29
C TRP A 72 21.24 11.86 -13.83
N LEU A 73 21.61 12.98 -13.21
CA LEU A 73 21.21 13.28 -11.84
C LEU A 73 19.69 13.37 -11.72
N TRP A 74 19.01 14.10 -12.60
CA TRP A 74 17.55 14.16 -12.63
C TRP A 74 16.91 12.79 -12.86
N PHE A 75 17.46 11.99 -13.78
CA PHE A 75 16.99 10.63 -14.02
C PHE A 75 17.11 9.76 -12.77
N THR A 76 18.25 9.79 -12.08
CA THR A 76 18.45 9.00 -10.85
C THR A 76 17.49 9.42 -9.73
N VAL A 77 17.23 10.72 -9.59
CA VAL A 77 16.29 11.24 -8.59
C VAL A 77 14.87 10.74 -8.88
N LEU A 78 14.43 10.88 -10.13
CA LEU A 78 13.10 10.41 -10.56
C LEU A 78 12.96 8.90 -10.41
N PHE A 79 13.98 8.14 -10.78
CA PHE A 79 13.97 6.70 -10.71
C PHE A 79 13.88 6.18 -9.27
N ALA A 80 14.63 6.77 -8.34
CA ALA A 80 14.57 6.36 -6.94
C ALA A 80 13.23 6.74 -6.29
N ASN A 81 12.68 7.94 -6.58
CA ASN A 81 11.32 8.30 -6.15
C ASN A 81 10.26 7.32 -6.68
N PHE A 82 10.43 6.88 -7.93
CA PHE A 82 9.56 5.88 -8.55
C PHE A 82 9.67 4.50 -7.90
N ALA A 83 10.90 4.03 -7.63
CA ALA A 83 11.14 2.76 -6.95
C ALA A 83 10.52 2.77 -5.54
N GLU A 84 10.65 3.88 -4.81
CA GLU A 84 10.05 4.06 -3.49
C GLU A 84 8.51 4.08 -3.57
N ALA A 85 7.93 4.82 -4.51
CA ALA A 85 6.47 4.83 -4.73
C ALA A 85 5.93 3.44 -5.09
N MET A 86 6.66 2.67 -5.90
CA MET A 86 6.30 1.29 -6.25
C MET A 86 6.40 0.35 -5.05
N ALA A 87 7.41 0.52 -4.19
CA ALA A 87 7.57 -0.28 -2.97
C ALA A 87 6.44 0.00 -1.97
N GLU A 88 6.12 1.27 -1.73
CA GLU A 88 5.01 1.68 -0.87
C GLU A 88 3.64 1.28 -1.43
N GLY A 89 3.46 1.36 -2.75
CA GLY A 89 2.19 1.07 -3.43
C GLY A 89 1.73 -0.37 -3.20
N ARG A 90 2.66 -1.33 -3.17
CA ARG A 90 2.34 -2.74 -2.87
C ARG A 90 1.99 -2.95 -1.39
N GLY A 91 2.70 -2.30 -0.48
CA GLY A 91 2.42 -2.39 0.97
C GLY A 91 1.07 -1.77 1.35
N LYS A 92 0.76 -0.59 0.82
CA LYS A 92 -0.50 0.11 1.06
C LYS A 92 -1.70 -0.66 0.48
N ALA A 93 -1.57 -1.21 -0.73
CA ALA A 93 -2.63 -2.00 -1.36
C ALA A 93 -2.94 -3.31 -0.61
N GLN A 94 -1.91 -4.01 -0.10
CA GLN A 94 -2.12 -5.21 0.72
C GLN A 94 -2.75 -4.88 2.08
N ALA A 95 -2.28 -3.84 2.76
CA ALA A 95 -2.84 -3.41 4.04
C ALA A 95 -4.29 -2.92 3.90
N GLU A 96 -4.62 -2.22 2.81
CA GLU A 96 -5.98 -1.75 2.55
C GLU A 96 -6.94 -2.92 2.29
N THR A 97 -6.49 -3.96 1.58
CA THR A 97 -7.28 -5.17 1.34
C THR A 97 -7.61 -5.90 2.65
N LEU A 98 -6.63 -6.06 3.53
CA LEU A 98 -6.84 -6.68 4.85
C LEU A 98 -7.76 -5.83 5.75
N ARG A 99 -7.60 -4.50 5.72
CA ARG A 99 -8.46 -3.57 6.46
C ARG A 99 -9.90 -3.61 5.97
N ARG A 100 -10.12 -3.68 4.64
CA ARG A 100 -11.47 -3.80 4.06
C ARG A 100 -12.12 -5.13 4.41
N ALA A 101 -11.39 -6.23 4.30
CA ALA A 101 -11.88 -7.55 4.72
C ALA A 101 -12.37 -7.54 6.18
N ARG A 102 -11.61 -6.92 7.10
CA ARG A 102 -12.01 -6.76 8.52
C ARG A 102 -13.22 -5.84 8.72
N THR A 103 -13.46 -4.90 7.82
CA THR A 103 -14.56 -3.91 7.94
C THR A 103 -15.89 -4.46 7.43
N GLU A 104 -15.85 -5.35 6.44
CA GLU A 104 -17.05 -5.92 5.80
C GLU A 104 -17.66 -7.10 6.58
N THR A 105 -16.90 -7.76 7.47
CA THR A 105 -17.45 -8.84 8.30
C THR A 105 -18.47 -8.27 9.29
N GLN A 106 -19.74 -8.66 9.12
CA GLN A 106 -20.79 -8.32 10.07
C GLN A 106 -20.65 -9.16 11.33
N ALA A 107 -20.81 -8.51 12.49
CA ALA A 107 -20.82 -9.12 13.80
C ALA A 107 -22.23 -9.08 14.38
N ARG A 108 -22.71 -10.22 14.89
CA ARG A 108 -23.97 -10.30 15.62
C ARG A 108 -23.67 -10.21 17.12
N ARG A 109 -23.77 -9.01 17.68
CA ARG A 109 -23.50 -8.74 19.09
C ARG A 109 -24.73 -9.01 19.94
N LEU A 110 -24.54 -9.68 21.06
CA LEU A 110 -25.51 -9.82 22.13
C LEU A 110 -25.46 -8.57 23.02
N ARG A 111 -26.57 -7.85 23.10
CA ARG A 111 -26.71 -6.67 23.97
C ARG A 111 -27.09 -7.12 25.39
N LYS A 112 -26.83 -6.25 26.38
CA LYS A 112 -27.15 -6.48 27.80
C LYS A 112 -28.64 -6.76 28.09
N ASP A 113 -29.54 -6.36 27.20
CA ASP A 113 -30.98 -6.62 27.28
C ASP A 113 -31.39 -8.00 26.70
N GLY A 114 -30.41 -8.79 26.23
CA GLY A 114 -30.62 -10.10 25.61
C GLY A 114 -30.96 -10.03 24.11
N ALA A 115 -31.07 -8.83 23.52
CA ALA A 115 -31.34 -8.68 22.10
C ALA A 115 -30.07 -8.81 21.25
N PHE A 116 -30.24 -9.24 20.00
CA PHE A 116 -29.15 -9.28 19.03
C PHE A 116 -29.13 -8.02 18.15
N GLU A 117 -27.94 -7.50 17.92
CA GLU A 117 -27.70 -6.37 17.03
C GLU A 117 -26.63 -6.74 16.01
N ILE A 118 -26.86 -6.41 14.73
CA ILE A 118 -25.89 -6.62 13.66
C ILE A 118 -25.15 -5.30 13.44
N LEU A 119 -23.83 -5.33 13.62
CA LEU A 119 -22.94 -4.18 13.38
C LEU A 119 -21.68 -4.63 12.63
N PRO A 120 -20.98 -3.72 11.94
CA PRO A 120 -19.66 -4.02 11.39
C PRO A 120 -18.69 -4.48 12.49
N GLY A 121 -17.86 -5.49 12.22
CA GLY A 121 -16.85 -5.98 13.18
C GLY A 121 -15.88 -4.89 13.64
N SER A 122 -15.63 -3.87 12.80
CA SER A 122 -14.83 -2.68 13.15
C SER A 122 -15.43 -1.81 14.26
N SER A 123 -16.73 -1.94 14.54
CA SER A 123 -17.43 -1.21 15.59
C SER A 123 -17.43 -1.95 16.93
N LEU A 124 -16.96 -3.20 16.98
CA LEU A 124 -16.84 -3.95 18.24
C LEU A 124 -15.85 -3.29 19.20
N ARG A 125 -16.09 -3.47 20.50
CA ARG A 125 -15.23 -3.02 21.60
C ARG A 125 -14.89 -4.19 22.52
N ALA A 126 -13.81 -4.05 23.27
CA ALA A 126 -13.44 -5.03 24.29
C ALA A 126 -14.58 -5.20 25.31
N GLY A 127 -14.97 -6.45 25.56
CA GLY A 127 -16.09 -6.79 26.44
C GLY A 127 -17.45 -6.93 25.74
N ASP A 128 -17.54 -6.66 24.43
CA ASP A 128 -18.73 -7.03 23.64
C ASP A 128 -18.82 -8.56 23.50
N VAL A 129 -20.01 -9.12 23.64
CA VAL A 129 -20.30 -10.55 23.41
C VAL A 129 -20.88 -10.71 22.02
N VAL A 130 -20.32 -11.61 21.21
CA VAL A 130 -20.79 -11.88 19.84
C VAL A 130 -21.16 -13.34 19.67
N VAL A 131 -22.14 -13.61 18.82
CA VAL A 131 -22.60 -14.98 18.51
C VAL A 131 -22.32 -15.29 17.06
N ALA A 132 -21.41 -16.22 16.82
CA ALA A 132 -21.10 -16.76 15.49
C ALA A 132 -21.88 -18.06 15.24
N SER A 133 -22.47 -18.19 14.07
CA SER A 133 -23.12 -19.42 13.60
C SER A 133 -22.30 -20.13 12.54
N ALA A 134 -22.61 -21.41 12.30
CA ALA A 134 -21.95 -22.19 11.26
C ALA A 134 -22.04 -21.49 9.89
N GLY A 135 -20.90 -21.33 9.22
CA GLY A 135 -20.78 -20.62 7.94
C GLY A 135 -20.57 -19.12 8.04
N GLU A 136 -20.60 -18.52 9.24
CA GLU A 136 -20.25 -17.12 9.45
C GLU A 136 -18.74 -16.96 9.70
N PHE A 137 -18.17 -15.84 9.25
CA PHE A 137 -16.79 -15.47 9.57
C PHE A 137 -16.70 -14.93 11.00
N ILE A 138 -15.61 -15.26 11.70
CA ILE A 138 -15.30 -14.71 13.02
C ILE A 138 -14.96 -13.21 12.83
N PRO A 139 -15.72 -12.26 13.43
CA PRO A 139 -15.57 -10.83 13.16
C PRO A 139 -14.33 -10.18 13.80
N GLY A 140 -13.65 -10.87 14.71
CA GLY A 140 -12.43 -10.42 15.37
C GLY A 140 -11.93 -11.41 16.42
N ASP A 141 -10.75 -11.14 16.98
CA ASP A 141 -10.15 -11.99 18.01
C ASP A 141 -10.93 -11.91 19.33
N GLY A 142 -11.02 -13.03 20.05
CA GLY A 142 -11.74 -13.13 21.32
C GLY A 142 -11.57 -14.49 21.98
N GLU A 143 -12.25 -14.67 23.11
CA GLU A 143 -12.28 -15.92 23.86
C GLU A 143 -13.68 -16.55 23.78
N VAL A 144 -13.74 -17.87 23.65
CA VAL A 144 -15.01 -18.61 23.63
C VAL A 144 -15.53 -18.73 25.06
N ILE A 145 -16.65 -18.07 25.34
CA ILE A 145 -17.30 -18.12 26.66
C ILE A 145 -18.39 -19.19 26.76
N GLU A 146 -18.99 -19.60 25.63
CA GLU A 146 -20.07 -20.58 25.57
C GLU A 146 -20.10 -21.27 24.20
N GLY A 147 -20.39 -22.58 24.20
CA GLY A 147 -20.50 -23.40 22.99
C GLY A 147 -19.19 -24.05 22.54
N VAL A 148 -19.30 -24.95 21.55
CA VAL A 148 -18.17 -25.62 20.90
C VAL A 148 -18.43 -25.65 19.41
N ALA A 149 -17.43 -25.28 18.61
CA ALA A 149 -17.50 -25.27 17.16
C ALA A 149 -16.14 -25.60 16.54
N SER A 150 -16.15 -26.19 15.35
CA SER A 150 -14.95 -26.33 14.51
C SER A 150 -14.78 -25.06 13.68
N VAL A 151 -13.58 -24.48 13.68
CA VAL A 151 -13.26 -23.24 12.95
C VAL A 151 -12.16 -23.53 11.93
N ASP A 152 -12.35 -23.07 10.69
CA ASP A 152 -11.33 -23.12 9.66
C ASP A 152 -10.32 -21.96 9.85
N GLN A 153 -9.06 -22.30 10.13
CA GLN A 153 -7.96 -21.35 10.33
C GLN A 153 -7.05 -21.21 9.11
N SER A 154 -7.44 -21.77 7.95
CA SER A 154 -6.63 -21.76 6.71
C SER A 154 -6.21 -20.35 6.28
N ALA A 155 -7.03 -19.34 6.56
CA ALA A 155 -6.73 -17.94 6.27
C ALA A 155 -5.49 -17.39 7.02
N ILE A 156 -5.11 -18.00 8.14
CA ILE A 156 -3.98 -17.58 8.98
C ILE A 156 -2.83 -18.60 8.90
N THR A 157 -3.13 -19.89 9.04
CA THR A 157 -2.11 -20.94 9.16
C THR A 157 -1.72 -21.56 7.83
N GLY A 158 -2.54 -21.42 6.79
CA GLY A 158 -2.32 -22.05 5.48
C GLY A 158 -2.51 -23.57 5.47
N GLU A 159 -2.85 -24.18 6.60
CA GLU A 159 -3.16 -25.60 6.73
C GLU A 159 -4.65 -25.77 7.01
N SER A 160 -5.33 -26.54 6.17
CA SER A 160 -6.74 -26.89 6.34
C SER A 160 -6.86 -27.87 7.51
N ALA A 161 -7.27 -27.40 8.69
CA ALA A 161 -7.62 -28.29 9.79
C ALA A 161 -8.85 -29.12 9.37
N GLN A 162 -8.71 -30.45 9.35
CA GLN A 162 -9.81 -31.36 9.00
C GLN A 162 -10.98 -31.17 9.98
N PRO A 163 -12.24 -31.13 9.49
CA PRO A 163 -13.38 -31.14 10.37
C PRO A 163 -13.47 -32.51 11.03
N HIS A 164 -13.33 -32.56 12.36
CA HIS A 164 -13.74 -33.74 13.12
C HIS A 164 -15.28 -33.75 13.25
N PRO A 165 -15.93 -34.91 13.01
CA PRO A 165 -17.39 -35.06 13.04
C PRO A 165 -17.99 -34.95 14.45
#